data_AF-A0A445E663-F1
#
_entry.id   AF-A0A445E663-F1
#
_cell.length_a   1.000
_cell.length_b   1.000
_cell.length_c   1.000
_cell.angle_alpha   90.00
_cell.angle_beta   90.00
_cell.angle_gamma   90.00
#
_symmetry.space_group_name_H-M   'P 1'
#
loop_
_entity.id
_entity.type
_entity.pdbx_description
1 polymer ?
#
loop_
_entity_poly.entity_id
_entity_poly.type
_entity_poly.pdbx_seq_one_letter_code
_entity_poly.pdbx_strand_id
1 'polypeptide(L)'
;MVKAKEELLVVLGKNEKPQESDMSKLPYLDAIVKEIFRMHSPIGRNSSTWNNPNSFVPERFIERKMDTNKDFNNFELIPFRLEEESTLLHCFDWKIAGEKKLEELDMREKKVSKPTIKMPPGPYPYPIIGNILELLSHKPYESLFHLSKTYGPIMTLKFGTLTAIVISSPEIAKEALTKHDLAFSNRQVLHITTALGHNKVSMVWSPVCDHWRTLRKLCSTNIFSPQRLESTSKLRNKKVQELVNFVGTCSTKGEAIDIGNVVFITIMNSLSNTLFSMDLAHYYGASDDDHHGSQNFKELIEGILDDAGKINVVDLFPILSFLDPQGLRGRCEESFKRLLEVFNDIFEERMRLKVLSSDKSSFGGTFYDVLDCFLDLPKVYESSELSRHHLLHLFLDLFIAGLETTTSTVEWAMAELVHNPKKMAKAKEELLQILGRDENPKESDISKLPYLEAIVKETFRLHTPIPILFHKSNFNVEINGFKVPKHAEVLVNLWAIGRNSSIWSNPNSFVPERFQEWKMDTKDNNFDLELEEECIADEKKPQELDMREEYGLTSL
;
A
#
# COMPACT_ATOMS: atom_id res chain seq x y z
N MET A 1 -28.42 7.01 -18.38
CA MET A 1 -28.54 7.06 -16.90
C MET A 1 -29.99 6.94 -16.41
N VAL A 2 -30.90 7.91 -16.64
CA VAL A 2 -32.32 7.78 -16.21
C VAL A 2 -32.96 6.53 -16.81
N LYS A 3 -32.77 6.33 -18.11
CA LYS A 3 -33.20 5.10 -18.80
C LYS A 3 -32.52 3.83 -18.29
N ALA A 4 -31.24 3.90 -17.90
CA ALA A 4 -30.54 2.76 -17.29
C ALA A 4 -31.09 2.40 -15.90
N LYS A 5 -31.49 3.42 -15.11
CA LYS A 5 -32.18 3.24 -13.83
C LYS A 5 -33.57 2.64 -14.03
N GLU A 6 -34.32 3.11 -15.03
CA GLU A 6 -35.62 2.54 -15.41
C GLU A 6 -35.47 1.07 -15.86
N GLU A 7 -34.46 0.76 -16.67
CA GLU A 7 -34.12 -0.60 -17.08
C GLU A 7 -33.76 -1.50 -15.88
N LEU A 8 -32.92 -1.01 -14.97
CA LEU A 8 -32.57 -1.74 -13.74
C LEU A 8 -33.80 -1.99 -12.86
N LEU A 9 -34.70 -1.02 -12.72
CA LEU A 9 -35.94 -1.19 -11.96
C LEU A 9 -36.88 -2.22 -12.61
N VAL A 10 -36.89 -2.31 -13.96
CA VAL A 10 -37.66 -3.32 -14.70
C VAL A 10 -37.06 -4.73 -14.52
N VAL A 11 -35.73 -4.84 -14.52
CA VAL A 11 -35.03 -6.13 -14.34
C VAL A 11 -35.08 -6.58 -12.88
N LEU A 12 -34.83 -5.70 -11.92
CA LEU A 12 -34.84 -5.98 -10.48
C LEU A 12 -36.25 -6.05 -9.85
N GLY A 13 -37.25 -5.46 -10.51
CA GLY A 13 -38.65 -5.52 -10.08
C GLY A 13 -39.31 -6.88 -10.29
N LYS A 14 -38.64 -7.79 -11.02
CA LYS A 14 -39.00 -9.21 -11.06
C LYS A 14 -38.19 -9.91 -9.99
N ASN A 15 -38.84 -10.48 -8.97
CA ASN A 15 -38.22 -11.18 -7.83
C ASN A 15 -37.46 -12.48 -8.20
N GLU A 16 -36.78 -12.51 -9.33
CA GLU A 16 -35.95 -13.64 -9.79
C GLU A 16 -34.48 -13.20 -9.78
N LYS A 17 -33.56 -14.12 -9.44
CA LYS A 17 -32.12 -13.84 -9.54
C LYS A 17 -31.80 -13.54 -11.01
N PRO A 18 -31.33 -12.33 -11.35
CA PRO A 18 -31.01 -11.96 -12.72
C PRO A 18 -29.90 -12.88 -13.28
N GLN A 19 -30.07 -13.28 -14.54
CA GLN A 19 -29.14 -14.14 -15.27
C GLN A 19 -28.25 -13.32 -16.21
N GLU A 20 -27.13 -13.91 -16.65
CA GLU A 20 -26.19 -13.28 -17.59
C GLU A 20 -26.86 -12.82 -18.91
N SER A 21 -27.95 -13.49 -19.31
CA SER A 21 -28.78 -13.11 -20.46
C SER A 21 -29.54 -11.78 -20.30
N ASP A 22 -29.65 -11.25 -19.07
CA ASP A 22 -30.33 -9.98 -18.78
C ASP A 22 -29.49 -8.75 -19.14
N MET A 23 -28.18 -8.88 -19.35
CA MET A 23 -27.33 -7.79 -19.87
C MET A 23 -27.81 -7.29 -21.24
N SER A 24 -28.35 -8.18 -22.08
CA SER A 24 -28.95 -7.82 -23.37
C SER A 24 -30.19 -6.92 -23.23
N LYS A 25 -30.77 -6.83 -22.02
CA LYS A 25 -31.94 -6.02 -21.69
C LYS A 25 -31.59 -4.68 -21.02
N LEU A 26 -30.29 -4.38 -20.85
CA LEU A 26 -29.79 -3.18 -20.18
C LEU A 26 -28.89 -2.32 -21.10
N PRO A 27 -29.33 -1.93 -22.32
CA PRO A 27 -28.48 -1.26 -23.31
C PRO A 27 -27.93 0.10 -22.84
N TYR A 28 -28.64 0.84 -21.98
CA TYR A 28 -28.09 2.09 -21.46
C TYR A 28 -27.06 1.84 -20.36
N LEU A 29 -27.22 0.79 -19.55
CA LEU A 29 -26.20 0.38 -18.58
C LEU A 29 -24.94 -0.10 -19.30
N ASP A 30 -25.10 -0.93 -20.33
CA ASP A 30 -24.03 -1.38 -21.20
C ASP A 30 -23.29 -0.19 -21.84
N ALA A 31 -24.00 0.82 -22.33
CA ALA A 31 -23.37 2.05 -22.85
C ALA A 31 -22.56 2.82 -21.78
N ILE A 32 -23.05 2.88 -20.54
CA ILE A 32 -22.34 3.53 -19.42
C ILE A 32 -21.09 2.72 -19.05
N VAL A 33 -21.22 1.40 -18.92
CA VAL A 33 -20.11 0.50 -18.65
C VAL A 33 -19.08 0.59 -19.77
N LYS A 34 -19.50 0.63 -21.04
CA LYS A 34 -18.62 0.79 -22.20
C LYS A 34 -17.90 2.13 -22.19
N GLU A 35 -18.57 3.22 -21.84
CA GLU A 35 -17.91 4.53 -21.73
C GLU A 35 -16.93 4.54 -20.56
N ILE A 36 -17.29 3.93 -19.42
CA ILE A 36 -16.38 3.70 -18.28
C ILE A 36 -15.19 2.84 -18.71
N PHE A 37 -15.42 1.77 -19.44
CA PHE A 37 -14.37 0.87 -19.93
C PHE A 37 -13.46 1.57 -20.96
N ARG A 38 -14.03 2.39 -21.83
CA ARG A 38 -13.30 3.23 -22.80
C ARG A 38 -12.36 4.21 -22.10
N MET A 39 -12.69 4.67 -20.87
CA MET A 39 -11.79 5.49 -20.06
C MET A 39 -10.48 4.78 -19.68
N HIS A 40 -10.48 3.45 -19.65
CA HIS A 40 -9.38 2.63 -19.12
C HIS A 40 -8.56 1.94 -20.21
N SER A 41 -8.84 2.20 -21.50
CA SER A 41 -8.02 1.65 -22.57
C SER A 41 -6.63 2.28 -22.50
N PRO A 42 -5.55 1.49 -22.30
CA PRO A 42 -4.23 2.06 -22.09
C PRO A 42 -3.77 2.73 -23.37
N ILE A 43 -3.55 4.05 -23.32
CA ILE A 43 -2.61 4.70 -24.25
C ILE A 43 -1.23 4.17 -23.85
N GLY A 44 -0.83 3.02 -24.40
CA GLY A 44 0.59 2.64 -24.50
C GLY A 44 1.09 1.32 -23.90
N ARG A 45 0.31 0.23 -23.77
CA ARG A 45 0.90 -1.13 -23.65
C ARG A 45 0.09 -2.14 -24.47
N ASN A 46 0.72 -2.74 -25.48
CA ASN A 46 0.17 -3.83 -26.29
C ASN A 46 0.11 -5.12 -25.45
N SER A 47 -1.07 -5.50 -24.95
CA SER A 47 -1.29 -6.82 -24.32
C SER A 47 -2.01 -7.76 -25.29
N SER A 48 -1.26 -8.40 -26.19
CA SER A 48 -1.80 -9.34 -27.19
C SER A 48 -1.51 -10.81 -26.88
N THR A 49 -1.38 -11.19 -25.61
CA THR A 49 -1.05 -12.58 -25.21
C THR A 49 -1.90 -13.08 -24.05
N TRP A 50 -3.22 -12.91 -24.13
CA TRP A 50 -4.18 -13.51 -23.20
C TRP A 50 -4.96 -14.62 -23.90
N ASN A 51 -4.34 -15.78 -24.15
CA ASN A 51 -5.04 -17.00 -24.61
C ASN A 51 -4.11 -18.24 -24.53
N ASN A 52 -3.80 -18.74 -23.33
CA ASN A 52 -3.58 -20.19 -23.17
C ASN A 52 -3.71 -20.64 -21.69
N PRO A 53 -4.75 -21.40 -21.30
CA PRO A 53 -4.97 -21.81 -19.90
C PRO A 53 -4.23 -23.09 -19.45
N ASN A 54 -3.45 -23.77 -20.30
CA ASN A 54 -3.05 -25.17 -20.06
C ASN A 54 -1.54 -25.46 -20.10
N SER A 55 -0.74 -24.82 -19.25
CA SER A 55 0.59 -25.36 -18.95
C SER A 55 1.11 -24.94 -17.58
N PHE A 56 0.84 -25.71 -16.52
CA PHE A 56 1.89 -26.09 -15.55
C PHE A 56 1.48 -27.15 -14.51
N VAL A 57 2.41 -28.08 -14.25
CA VAL A 57 2.66 -28.80 -13.00
C VAL A 57 4.20 -28.88 -12.88
N PRO A 58 4.85 -28.39 -11.81
CA PRO A 58 6.27 -28.65 -11.55
C PRO A 58 6.47 -29.85 -10.62
N GLU A 59 7.31 -30.79 -11.02
CA GLU A 59 7.92 -31.79 -10.12
C GLU A 59 9.19 -31.22 -9.47
N ARG A 60 9.20 -31.24 -8.13
CA ARG A 60 10.33 -31.39 -7.18
C ARG A 60 11.58 -30.51 -7.35
N PHE A 61 11.73 -29.54 -6.45
CA PHE A 61 13.01 -28.90 -6.10
C PHE A 61 13.50 -29.38 -4.72
N ILE A 62 14.60 -30.14 -4.65
CA ILE A 62 15.40 -30.33 -3.42
C ILE A 62 16.88 -30.37 -3.81
N GLU A 63 17.69 -29.47 -3.23
CA GLU A 63 18.93 -29.77 -2.47
C GLU A 63 19.87 -28.56 -2.44
N ARG A 64 20.12 -27.98 -1.25
CA ARG A 64 21.47 -27.68 -0.73
C ARG A 64 21.45 -27.08 0.68
N LYS A 65 22.31 -27.63 1.55
CA LYS A 65 22.58 -27.21 2.94
C LYS A 65 23.71 -26.17 3.02
N MET A 66 23.64 -25.23 3.96
CA MET A 66 24.82 -24.56 4.54
C MET A 66 24.59 -24.17 6.02
N ASP A 67 25.68 -24.24 6.79
CA ASP A 67 25.81 -24.13 8.25
C ASP A 67 25.57 -22.73 8.83
N THR A 68 24.95 -22.67 10.01
CA THR A 68 24.82 -21.47 10.84
C THR A 68 25.07 -21.78 12.32
N ASN A 69 25.71 -20.83 13.01
CA ASN A 69 25.98 -20.88 14.45
C ASN A 69 25.15 -19.83 15.21
N LYS A 70 24.84 -20.14 16.47
CA LYS A 70 23.75 -19.60 17.32
C LYS A 70 24.11 -18.35 18.13
N ASP A 71 23.14 -17.51 18.49
CA ASP A 71 22.41 -17.52 19.78
C ASP A 71 21.60 -16.22 20.00
N PHE A 72 20.48 -16.33 20.72
CA PHE A 72 19.99 -15.50 21.84
C PHE A 72 18.47 -15.29 21.88
N ASN A 73 17.95 -15.49 23.10
CA ASN A 73 16.55 -15.53 23.51
C ASN A 73 16.20 -14.35 24.42
N ASN A 74 14.89 -14.10 24.49
CA ASN A 74 14.08 -13.37 25.49
C ASN A 74 14.04 -11.84 25.40
N PHE A 75 12.87 -11.27 25.09
CA PHE A 75 12.40 -10.01 25.68
C PHE A 75 10.87 -9.92 25.80
N GLU A 76 10.44 -9.33 26.91
CA GLU A 76 9.07 -9.10 27.36
C GLU A 76 8.40 -7.90 26.66
N LEU A 77 7.06 -7.92 26.71
CA LEU A 77 6.11 -7.06 25.99
C LEU A 77 6.04 -5.62 26.54
N ILE A 78 6.15 -4.63 25.66
CA ILE A 78 5.75 -3.23 25.91
C ILE A 78 4.68 -2.84 24.85
N PRO A 79 3.56 -2.20 25.23
CA PRO A 79 2.47 -1.88 24.30
C PRO A 79 2.77 -0.65 23.43
N PHE A 80 2.57 -0.75 22.11
CA PHE A 80 2.92 0.27 21.11
C PHE A 80 1.68 0.94 20.45
N ARG A 81 1.83 2.24 20.12
CA ARG A 81 0.83 3.17 19.53
C ARG A 81 0.75 3.05 17.99
N LEU A 82 -0.40 3.45 17.45
CA LEU A 82 -0.83 3.35 16.04
C LEU A 82 -0.14 4.32 15.05
N GLU A 83 1.15 4.63 15.21
CA GLU A 83 1.84 5.67 14.40
C GLU A 83 2.35 5.20 13.01
N GLU A 84 2.18 3.92 12.64
CA GLU A 84 2.87 3.34 11.47
C GLU A 84 2.15 3.52 10.11
N GLU A 85 0.90 3.99 10.04
CA GLU A 85 0.17 4.11 8.75
C GLU A 85 0.46 5.39 7.94
N SER A 86 1.15 6.37 8.53
CA SER A 86 1.42 7.67 7.94
C SER A 86 2.84 7.78 7.37
N THR A 87 3.48 6.68 6.97
CA THR A 87 4.91 6.66 6.62
C THR A 87 5.28 7.62 5.48
N LEU A 88 4.43 7.88 4.49
CA LEU A 88 4.71 8.96 3.51
C LEU A 88 4.50 10.38 4.08
N LEU A 89 3.61 10.58 5.06
CA LEU A 89 3.49 11.85 5.77
C LEU A 89 4.54 12.06 6.88
N HIS A 90 5.20 11.00 7.37
CA HIS A 90 6.28 11.06 8.36
C HIS A 90 7.69 10.93 7.78
N CYS A 91 7.87 10.26 6.63
CA CYS A 91 9.15 10.23 5.89
C CYS A 91 9.57 11.65 5.43
N PHE A 92 8.60 12.55 5.35
CA PHE A 92 8.79 13.98 5.19
C PHE A 92 8.22 14.63 6.46
N ASP A 93 9.04 14.92 7.48
CA ASP A 93 8.59 15.78 8.57
C ASP A 93 8.28 17.16 7.96
N TRP A 94 7.02 17.41 7.57
CA TRP A 94 6.55 18.60 6.85
C TRP A 94 6.55 19.85 7.76
N LYS A 95 7.61 20.07 8.55
CA LYS A 95 7.82 21.33 9.25
C LYS A 95 8.09 22.41 8.22
N ILE A 96 7.06 23.21 7.96
CA ILE A 96 7.14 24.40 7.11
C ILE A 96 8.12 25.37 7.78
N ALA A 97 9.18 25.75 7.06
CA ALA A 97 10.07 26.81 7.52
C ALA A 97 9.29 28.14 7.62
N GLY A 98 9.28 28.73 8.81
CA GLY A 98 8.68 30.04 9.08
C GLY A 98 7.35 29.98 9.82
N GLU A 99 7.38 29.55 11.08
CA GLU A 99 6.28 29.82 12.00
C GLU A 99 6.17 31.33 12.23
N LYS A 100 5.07 31.94 11.77
CA LYS A 100 4.52 33.12 12.42
C LYS A 100 3.59 32.64 13.53
N LYS A 101 3.90 33.03 14.77
CA LYS A 101 3.08 32.77 15.96
C LYS A 101 1.64 33.21 15.73
N LEU A 102 0.69 32.30 15.98
CA LEU A 102 -0.71 32.61 16.16
C LEU A 102 -0.91 33.12 17.59
N GLU A 103 -0.64 34.40 17.81
CA GLU A 103 -1.14 35.11 18.99
C GLU A 103 -1.92 36.34 18.50
N GLU A 104 -3.25 36.24 18.66
CA GLU A 104 -4.27 37.30 18.79
C GLU A 104 -5.58 36.86 18.12
N LEU A 105 -6.28 35.90 18.76
CA LEU A 105 -7.72 35.78 18.64
C LEU A 105 -8.32 35.86 20.05
N ASP A 106 -8.86 37.05 20.34
CA ASP A 106 -9.58 37.41 21.56
C ASP A 106 -10.74 36.44 21.81
N MET A 107 -10.51 35.44 22.68
CA MET A 107 -11.49 34.46 23.14
C MET A 107 -12.36 35.05 24.25
N ARG A 108 -13.13 36.09 23.94
CA ARG A 108 -14.29 36.48 24.76
C ARG A 108 -15.54 35.84 24.16
N GLU A 109 -16.09 34.85 24.86
CA GLU A 109 -17.34 34.19 24.52
C GLU A 109 -18.47 35.22 24.32
N LYS A 110 -18.75 35.54 23.06
CA LYS A 110 -20.06 36.06 22.66
C LYS A 110 -20.90 34.87 22.25
N LYS A 111 -22.05 34.68 22.90
CA LYS A 111 -23.09 33.73 22.49
C LYS A 111 -23.53 34.05 21.06
N VAL A 112 -22.94 33.35 20.09
CA VAL A 112 -23.35 33.35 18.68
C VAL A 112 -23.95 31.98 18.38
N SER A 113 -25.13 31.96 17.79
CA SER A 113 -25.80 30.75 17.29
C SER A 113 -24.82 29.89 16.47
N LYS A 114 -24.71 28.58 16.75
CA LYS A 114 -23.80 27.66 16.05
C LYS A 114 -23.93 27.84 14.52
N PRO A 115 -22.88 28.28 13.81
CA PRO A 115 -22.93 28.36 12.36
C PRO A 115 -23.12 26.94 11.80
N THR A 116 -23.98 26.82 10.78
CA THR A 116 -24.20 25.56 10.08
C THR A 116 -22.91 25.21 9.32
N ILE A 117 -22.16 24.22 9.82
CA ILE A 117 -20.93 23.76 9.18
C ILE A 117 -21.27 23.23 7.79
N LYS A 118 -20.64 23.81 6.76
CA LYS A 118 -20.91 23.49 5.35
C LYS A 118 -20.01 22.35 4.87
N MET A 119 -20.45 21.66 3.81
CA MET A 119 -19.59 20.73 3.07
C MET A 119 -18.46 21.49 2.36
N PRO A 120 -17.30 20.85 2.10
CA PRO A 120 -16.28 21.42 1.23
C PRO A 120 -16.86 21.80 -0.13
N PRO A 121 -16.35 22.88 -0.77
CA PRO A 121 -16.77 23.28 -2.11
C PRO A 121 -16.49 22.18 -3.14
N GLY A 122 -17.10 22.24 -4.31
CA GLY A 122 -16.84 21.27 -5.37
C GLY A 122 -17.65 21.52 -6.63
N PRO A 123 -17.28 20.87 -7.74
CA PRO A 123 -18.03 20.97 -8.99
C PRO A 123 -19.46 20.46 -8.82
N TYR A 124 -20.39 21.09 -9.54
CA TYR A 124 -21.79 20.69 -9.52
C TYR A 124 -21.93 19.22 -9.97
N PRO A 125 -22.50 18.32 -9.14
CA PRO A 125 -22.63 16.92 -9.50
C PRO A 125 -23.78 16.72 -10.49
N TYR A 126 -23.50 16.09 -11.63
CA TYR A 126 -24.55 15.69 -12.55
C TYR A 126 -25.47 14.63 -11.91
N PRO A 127 -26.77 14.60 -12.25
CA PRO A 127 -27.66 13.56 -11.76
C PRO A 127 -27.12 12.16 -12.04
N ILE A 128 -27.19 11.28 -11.04
CA ILE A 128 -26.79 9.87 -11.07
C ILE A 128 -25.27 9.64 -11.16
N ILE A 129 -24.54 10.24 -12.10
CA ILE A 129 -23.08 10.01 -12.27
C ILE A 129 -22.22 10.90 -11.37
N GLY A 130 -22.75 12.01 -10.86
CA GLY A 130 -21.99 12.99 -10.10
C GLY A 130 -20.91 13.66 -10.97
N ASN A 131 -19.66 13.57 -10.55
CA ASN A 131 -18.49 14.22 -11.12
C ASN A 131 -17.55 13.24 -11.81
N ILE A 132 -17.99 12.01 -12.15
CA ILE A 132 -17.15 11.02 -12.84
C ILE A 132 -16.57 11.59 -14.14
N LEU A 133 -17.33 12.41 -14.86
CA LEU A 133 -16.88 13.02 -16.12
C LEU A 133 -15.70 14.00 -15.94
N GLU A 134 -15.54 14.56 -14.74
CA GLU A 134 -14.43 15.47 -14.44
C GLU A 134 -13.09 14.73 -14.40
N LEU A 135 -13.10 13.40 -14.24
CA LEU A 135 -11.90 12.57 -14.23
C LEU A 135 -11.46 12.12 -15.63
N LEU A 136 -12.22 12.46 -16.69
CA LEU A 136 -11.99 11.97 -18.05
C LEU A 136 -10.83 12.62 -18.80
N SER A 137 -10.45 13.83 -18.41
CA SER A 137 -9.52 14.63 -19.22
C SER A 137 -8.06 14.19 -19.05
N HIS A 138 -7.72 13.65 -17.88
CA HIS A 138 -6.37 13.26 -17.48
C HIS A 138 -6.42 12.03 -16.58
N LYS A 139 -5.27 11.53 -16.13
CA LYS A 139 -5.23 10.51 -15.08
C LYS A 139 -5.98 11.02 -13.84
N PRO A 140 -6.65 10.14 -13.05
CA PRO A 140 -7.51 10.58 -11.95
C PRO A 140 -6.84 11.57 -10.99
N TYR A 141 -5.61 11.31 -10.56
CA TYR A 141 -4.88 12.21 -9.64
C TYR A 141 -4.51 13.57 -10.26
N GLU A 142 -4.27 13.64 -11.57
CA GLU A 142 -4.03 14.90 -12.30
C GLU A 142 -5.33 15.69 -12.43
N SER A 143 -6.43 15.03 -12.82
CA SER A 143 -7.76 15.64 -12.89
C SER A 143 -8.17 16.23 -11.53
N LEU A 144 -7.94 15.50 -10.44
CA LEU A 144 -8.17 15.98 -9.07
C LEU A 144 -7.29 17.19 -8.71
N PHE A 145 -6.03 17.22 -9.16
CA PHE A 145 -5.15 18.37 -8.97
C PHE A 145 -5.65 19.62 -9.72
N HIS A 146 -6.11 19.47 -10.96
CA HIS A 146 -6.66 20.59 -11.72
C HIS A 146 -7.94 21.15 -11.09
N LEU A 147 -8.82 20.27 -10.60
CA LEU A 147 -10.02 20.68 -9.86
C LEU A 147 -9.65 21.42 -8.56
N SER A 148 -8.63 20.99 -7.84
CA SER A 148 -8.22 21.65 -6.58
C SER A 148 -7.69 23.08 -6.79
N LYS A 149 -7.21 23.41 -8.00
CA LYS A 149 -6.87 24.82 -8.35
C LYS A 149 -8.10 25.72 -8.44
N THR A 150 -9.27 25.17 -8.72
CA THR A 150 -10.53 25.92 -8.84
C THR A 150 -11.32 25.90 -7.54
N TYR A 151 -11.45 24.74 -6.90
CA TYR A 151 -12.30 24.56 -5.72
C TYR A 151 -11.54 24.67 -4.40
N GLY A 152 -10.21 24.69 -4.44
CA GLY A 152 -9.35 24.81 -3.27
C GLY A 152 -8.79 23.48 -2.76
N PRO A 153 -8.03 23.52 -1.66
CA PRO A 153 -7.23 22.40 -1.16
C PRO A 153 -8.06 21.26 -0.53
N ILE A 154 -9.33 21.50 -0.25
CA ILE A 154 -10.31 20.49 0.18
C ILE A 154 -11.58 20.67 -0.64
N MET A 155 -12.06 19.60 -1.27
CA MET A 155 -13.24 19.65 -2.13
C MET A 155 -14.12 18.40 -2.04
N THR A 156 -15.41 18.56 -2.34
CA THR A 156 -16.38 17.46 -2.40
C THR A 156 -16.61 17.05 -3.84
N LEU A 157 -16.52 15.74 -4.11
CA LEU A 157 -16.95 15.10 -5.35
C LEU A 157 -17.99 14.03 -5.07
N LYS A 158 -18.84 13.77 -6.07
CA LYS A 158 -19.79 12.66 -6.07
C LYS A 158 -19.39 11.69 -7.17
N PHE A 159 -19.22 10.41 -6.87
CA PHE A 159 -18.98 9.38 -7.88
C PHE A 159 -20.11 8.36 -7.82
N GLY A 160 -21.12 8.52 -8.66
CA GLY A 160 -22.33 7.71 -8.52
C GLY A 160 -23.03 7.99 -7.19
N THR A 161 -23.16 6.93 -6.38
CA THR A 161 -23.71 7.00 -5.01
C THR A 161 -22.68 7.41 -3.95
N LEU A 162 -21.39 7.38 -4.30
CA LEU A 162 -20.28 7.62 -3.40
C LEU A 162 -20.01 9.11 -3.23
N THR A 163 -19.71 9.52 -2.00
CA THR A 163 -19.28 10.90 -1.68
C THR A 163 -17.81 10.87 -1.35
N ALA A 164 -16.99 11.61 -2.10
CA ALA A 164 -15.56 11.71 -1.89
C ALA A 164 -15.18 13.13 -1.43
N ILE A 165 -14.35 13.22 -0.39
CA ILE A 165 -13.67 14.44 0.03
C ILE A 165 -12.22 14.32 -0.43
N VAL A 166 -11.80 15.23 -1.30
CA VAL A 166 -10.44 15.25 -1.85
C VAL A 166 -9.62 16.28 -1.11
N ILE A 167 -8.46 15.86 -0.61
CA ILE A 167 -7.50 16.68 0.11
C ILE A 167 -6.24 16.81 -0.75
N SER A 168 -5.80 18.03 -1.01
CA SER A 168 -4.64 18.36 -1.86
C SER A 168 -3.62 19.29 -1.17
N SER A 169 -3.73 19.46 0.16
CA SER A 169 -2.82 20.26 0.99
C SER A 169 -2.20 19.38 2.08
N PRO A 170 -0.90 19.57 2.39
CA PRO A 170 -0.26 18.81 3.47
C PRO A 170 -0.82 19.20 4.84
N GLU A 171 -1.22 20.44 5.08
CA GLU A 171 -1.76 20.90 6.36
C GLU A 171 -3.08 20.18 6.66
N ILE A 172 -3.97 20.11 5.67
CA ILE A 172 -5.26 19.42 5.78
C ILE A 172 -5.07 17.90 5.84
N ALA A 173 -4.11 17.36 5.07
CA ALA A 173 -3.78 15.93 5.11
C ALA A 173 -3.22 15.53 6.49
N LYS A 174 -2.37 16.36 7.09
CA LYS A 174 -1.86 16.17 8.46
C LYS A 174 -3.01 16.22 9.46
N GLU A 175 -3.89 17.22 9.38
CA GLU A 175 -5.08 17.28 10.24
C GLU A 175 -5.93 16.00 10.14
N ALA A 176 -6.22 15.55 8.92
CA ALA A 176 -7.02 14.34 8.71
C ALA A 176 -6.33 13.08 9.26
N LEU A 177 -5.05 12.88 8.95
CA LEU A 177 -4.36 11.62 9.17
C LEU A 177 -3.71 11.48 10.56
N THR A 178 -3.53 12.58 11.30
CA THR A 178 -2.96 12.53 12.66
C THR A 178 -3.96 12.92 13.72
N LYS A 179 -4.56 14.13 13.63
CA LYS A 179 -5.50 14.63 14.64
C LYS A 179 -6.84 13.89 14.62
N HIS A 180 -7.23 13.38 13.45
CA HIS A 180 -8.48 12.64 13.25
C HIS A 180 -8.25 11.20 12.78
N ASP A 181 -7.10 10.62 13.11
CA ASP A 181 -6.68 9.27 12.73
C ASP A 181 -7.76 8.19 12.94
N LEU A 182 -8.40 8.15 14.10
CA LEU A 182 -9.47 7.19 14.42
C LEU A 182 -10.71 7.36 13.52
N ALA A 183 -11.00 8.60 13.09
CA ALA A 183 -12.12 8.88 12.19
C ALA A 183 -11.83 8.42 10.77
N PHE A 184 -10.57 8.29 10.37
CA PHE A 184 -10.14 7.92 9.01
C PHE A 184 -9.34 6.62 8.94
N SER A 185 -9.39 5.80 9.99
CA SER A 185 -8.61 4.57 10.11
C SER A 185 -9.11 3.42 9.23
N ASN A 186 -10.35 3.49 8.73
CA ASN A 186 -10.90 2.47 7.85
C ASN A 186 -10.63 2.78 6.38
N ARG A 187 -10.64 1.75 5.53
CA ARG A 187 -10.47 1.84 4.08
C ARG A 187 -11.80 1.67 3.35
N GLN A 188 -11.87 2.17 2.12
CA GLN A 188 -12.87 1.72 1.17
C GLN A 188 -12.58 0.27 0.80
N VAL A 189 -13.55 -0.62 0.99
CA VAL A 189 -13.46 -1.99 0.47
C VAL A 189 -13.84 -1.95 -1.01
N LEU A 190 -12.85 -2.10 -1.89
CA LEU A 190 -13.07 -2.22 -3.33
C LEU A 190 -13.73 -3.55 -3.66
N HIS A 191 -14.67 -3.58 -4.59
CA HIS A 191 -15.44 -4.78 -4.91
C HIS A 191 -14.56 -5.95 -5.36
N ILE A 192 -13.46 -5.66 -6.07
CA ILE A 192 -12.49 -6.69 -6.48
C ILE A 192 -11.89 -7.44 -5.28
N THR A 193 -11.70 -6.76 -4.14
CA THR A 193 -11.12 -7.37 -2.93
C THR A 193 -12.09 -8.32 -2.24
N THR A 194 -13.36 -8.35 -2.65
CA THR A 194 -14.34 -9.35 -2.18
C THR A 194 -14.14 -10.72 -2.83
N ALA A 195 -13.28 -10.82 -3.85
CA ALA A 195 -12.84 -12.09 -4.42
C ALA A 195 -12.25 -12.98 -3.31
N LEU A 196 -12.73 -14.23 -3.26
CA LEU A 196 -12.36 -15.22 -2.24
C LEU A 196 -12.53 -14.73 -0.78
N GLY A 197 -13.33 -13.69 -0.53
CA GLY A 197 -13.51 -13.10 0.79
C GLY A 197 -12.27 -12.38 1.35
N HIS A 198 -11.29 -12.03 0.50
CA HIS A 198 -10.03 -11.43 0.91
C HIS A 198 -10.22 -10.15 1.76
N ASN A 199 -11.20 -9.31 1.43
CA ASN A 199 -11.53 -8.09 2.16
C ASN A 199 -11.87 -8.29 3.65
N LYS A 200 -12.25 -9.51 4.05
CA LYS A 200 -12.63 -9.83 5.44
C LYS A 200 -11.43 -10.29 6.28
N VAL A 201 -10.35 -10.69 5.63
CA VAL A 201 -9.17 -11.31 6.28
C VAL A 201 -7.88 -10.55 6.01
N SER A 202 -7.85 -9.68 5.01
CA SER A 202 -6.71 -8.85 4.62
C SER A 202 -6.30 -7.88 5.72
N MET A 203 -5.00 -7.69 5.90
CA MET A 203 -4.44 -6.63 6.74
C MET A 203 -4.66 -5.24 6.12
N VAL A 204 -4.74 -5.15 4.79
CA VAL A 204 -4.86 -3.87 4.06
C VAL A 204 -6.30 -3.37 4.06
N TRP A 205 -7.27 -4.25 3.86
CA TRP A 205 -8.67 -3.87 3.60
C TRP A 205 -9.61 -4.04 4.79
N SER A 206 -9.22 -4.82 5.81
CA SER A 206 -10.06 -5.01 6.99
C SER A 206 -10.22 -3.71 7.78
N PRO A 207 -11.41 -3.45 8.36
CA PRO A 207 -11.57 -2.34 9.29
C PRO A 207 -10.71 -2.55 10.54
N VAL A 208 -10.49 -1.49 11.31
CA VAL A 208 -9.80 -1.60 12.60
C VAL A 208 -10.61 -2.48 13.55
N CYS A 209 -10.13 -3.69 13.79
CA CYS A 209 -10.69 -4.70 14.67
C CYS A 209 -9.58 -5.56 15.29
N ASP A 210 -9.92 -6.47 16.20
CA ASP A 210 -8.93 -7.31 16.90
C ASP A 210 -8.12 -8.20 15.94
N HIS A 211 -8.75 -8.68 14.87
CA HIS A 211 -8.07 -9.40 13.78
C HIS A 211 -7.01 -8.53 13.09
N TRP A 212 -7.40 -7.34 12.64
CA TRP A 212 -6.49 -6.39 11.99
C TRP A 212 -5.32 -5.99 12.93
N ARG A 213 -5.60 -5.73 14.21
CA ARG A 213 -4.58 -5.42 15.23
C ARG A 213 -3.61 -6.59 15.41
N THR A 214 -4.13 -7.83 15.40
CA THR A 214 -3.32 -9.04 15.52
C THR A 214 -2.39 -9.20 14.33
N LEU A 215 -2.89 -9.10 13.09
CA LEU A 215 -2.05 -9.15 11.87
C LEU A 215 -0.97 -8.06 11.88
N ARG A 216 -1.35 -6.81 12.18
CA ARG A 216 -0.40 -5.69 12.28
C ARG A 216 0.68 -5.95 13.31
N LYS A 217 0.31 -6.42 14.50
CA LYS A 217 1.28 -6.77 15.57
C LYS A 217 2.21 -7.90 15.13
N LEU A 218 1.71 -8.90 14.42
CA LEU A 218 2.51 -10.00 13.92
C LEU A 218 3.55 -9.52 12.90
N CYS A 219 3.12 -8.72 11.93
CA CYS A 219 4.02 -8.13 10.94
C CYS A 219 5.06 -7.20 11.58
N SER A 220 4.63 -6.27 12.43
CA SER A 220 5.54 -5.32 13.09
C SER A 220 6.58 -6.06 13.94
N THR A 221 6.15 -7.07 14.71
CA THR A 221 7.09 -7.82 15.58
C THR A 221 8.02 -8.74 14.78
N ASN A 222 7.48 -9.51 13.83
CA ASN A 222 8.20 -10.64 13.24
C ASN A 222 8.80 -10.37 11.85
N ILE A 223 8.35 -9.31 11.16
CA ILE A 223 8.81 -8.98 9.80
C ILE A 223 9.54 -7.64 9.81
N PHE A 224 8.90 -6.60 10.34
CA PHE A 224 9.33 -5.21 10.16
C PHE A 224 10.09 -4.61 11.36
N SER A 225 10.30 -5.38 12.44
CA SER A 225 11.06 -4.88 13.58
C SER A 225 12.54 -4.67 13.19
N PRO A 226 13.23 -3.68 13.78
CA PRO A 226 14.64 -3.41 13.47
C PRO A 226 15.52 -4.66 13.60
N GLN A 227 15.29 -5.47 14.63
CA GLN A 227 16.00 -6.73 14.87
C GLN A 227 15.79 -7.74 13.72
N ARG A 228 14.56 -7.87 13.22
CA ARG A 228 14.22 -8.78 12.11
C ARG A 228 14.75 -8.27 10.78
N LEU A 229 14.72 -6.96 10.56
CA LEU A 229 15.35 -6.34 9.40
C LEU A 229 16.86 -6.59 9.41
N GLU A 230 17.54 -6.39 10.54
CA GLU A 230 18.97 -6.64 10.67
C GLU A 230 19.33 -8.13 10.48
N SER A 231 18.56 -9.05 11.08
CA SER A 231 18.82 -10.50 10.97
C SER A 231 18.71 -11.01 9.53
N THR A 232 17.87 -10.38 8.71
CA THR A 232 17.64 -10.73 7.31
C THR A 232 18.46 -9.90 6.32
N SER A 233 19.22 -8.91 6.79
CA SER A 233 20.02 -8.00 5.96
C SER A 233 21.02 -8.73 5.05
N LYS A 234 21.66 -9.80 5.54
CA LYS A 234 22.57 -10.64 4.75
C LYS A 234 21.88 -11.32 3.57
N LEU A 235 20.63 -11.76 3.74
CA LEU A 235 19.85 -12.41 2.68
C LEU A 235 19.48 -11.38 1.60
N ARG A 236 19.01 -10.19 2.01
CA ARG A 236 18.74 -9.09 1.08
C ARG A 236 20.00 -8.66 0.32
N ASN A 237 21.12 -8.50 1.01
CA ASN A 237 22.40 -8.16 0.37
C ASN A 237 22.79 -9.22 -0.66
N LYS A 238 22.65 -10.51 -0.34
CA LYS A 238 22.89 -11.60 -1.30
C LYS A 238 22.06 -11.42 -2.58
N LYS A 239 20.78 -11.06 -2.47
CA LYS A 239 19.91 -10.84 -3.65
C LYS A 239 20.31 -9.62 -4.46
N VAL A 240 20.74 -8.54 -3.81
CA VAL A 240 21.32 -7.39 -4.50
C VAL A 240 22.63 -7.77 -5.20
N GLN A 241 23.47 -8.63 -4.60
CA GLN A 241 24.71 -9.10 -5.25
C GLN A 241 24.44 -9.99 -6.47
N GLU A 242 23.42 -10.85 -6.39
CA GLU A 242 22.96 -11.63 -7.55
C GLU A 242 22.54 -10.71 -8.71
N LEU A 243 21.81 -9.62 -8.42
CA LEU A 243 21.48 -8.59 -9.41
C LEU A 243 22.73 -7.92 -10.00
N VAL A 244 23.66 -7.48 -9.15
CA VAL A 244 24.90 -6.81 -9.59
C VAL A 244 25.73 -7.74 -10.48
N ASN A 245 25.85 -9.02 -10.13
CA ASN A 245 26.54 -10.02 -10.93
C ASN A 245 25.86 -10.25 -12.29
N PHE A 246 24.52 -10.31 -12.30
CA PHE A 246 23.74 -10.42 -13.53
C PHE A 246 23.98 -9.21 -14.44
N VAL A 247 23.88 -7.99 -13.90
CA VAL A 247 24.15 -6.74 -14.64
C VAL A 247 25.60 -6.70 -15.13
N GLY A 248 26.56 -7.16 -14.33
CA GLY A 248 27.96 -7.28 -14.73
C GLY A 248 28.13 -8.20 -15.95
N THR A 249 27.41 -9.33 -15.96
CA THR A 249 27.42 -10.27 -17.10
C THR A 249 26.86 -9.61 -18.36
N CYS A 250 25.70 -8.95 -18.28
CA CYS A 250 25.13 -8.21 -19.42
C CYS A 250 26.07 -7.10 -19.91
N SER A 251 26.73 -6.38 -18.99
CA SER A 251 27.70 -5.33 -19.30
C SER A 251 28.87 -5.86 -20.15
N THR A 252 29.44 -7.03 -19.79
CA THR A 252 30.52 -7.64 -20.59
C THR A 252 30.09 -8.03 -22.01
N LYS A 253 28.81 -8.32 -22.22
CA LYS A 253 28.22 -8.61 -23.54
C LYS A 253 27.75 -7.36 -24.29
N GLY A 254 27.67 -6.21 -23.62
CA GLY A 254 27.11 -4.98 -24.19
C GLY A 254 25.59 -5.03 -24.36
N GLU A 255 24.88 -5.83 -23.56
CA GLU A 255 23.43 -6.01 -23.65
C GLU A 255 22.68 -4.96 -22.82
N ALA A 256 21.59 -4.41 -23.38
CA ALA A 256 20.67 -3.57 -22.64
C ALA A 256 19.85 -4.42 -21.65
N ILE A 257 19.51 -3.84 -20.50
CA ILE A 257 18.71 -4.49 -19.46
C ILE A 257 17.39 -3.75 -19.24
N ASP A 258 16.33 -4.51 -19.01
CA ASP A 258 15.07 -3.99 -18.49
C ASP A 258 15.20 -3.87 -16.96
N ILE A 259 15.40 -2.64 -16.48
CA ILE A 259 15.57 -2.35 -15.05
C ILE A 259 14.34 -2.78 -14.25
N GLY A 260 13.13 -2.50 -14.74
CA GLY A 260 11.90 -2.88 -14.06
C GLY A 260 11.83 -4.38 -13.86
N ASN A 261 12.16 -5.17 -14.89
CA ASN A 261 12.11 -6.62 -14.78
C ASN A 261 13.19 -7.22 -13.87
N VAL A 262 14.45 -6.78 -13.97
CA VAL A 262 15.52 -7.36 -13.13
C VAL A 262 15.34 -6.96 -11.66
N VAL A 263 14.85 -5.75 -11.37
CA VAL A 263 14.53 -5.33 -10.01
C VAL A 263 13.34 -6.13 -9.48
N PHE A 264 12.30 -6.34 -10.30
CA PHE A 264 11.15 -7.17 -9.91
C PHE A 264 11.58 -8.55 -9.42
N ILE A 265 12.43 -9.24 -10.17
CA ILE A 265 13.00 -10.55 -9.80
C ILE A 265 13.78 -10.45 -8.49
N THR A 266 14.60 -9.41 -8.35
CA THR A 266 15.40 -9.17 -7.13
C THR A 266 14.52 -9.02 -5.89
N ILE A 267 13.49 -8.18 -5.98
CA ILE A 267 12.57 -7.89 -4.88
C ILE A 267 11.71 -9.11 -4.56
N MET A 268 11.25 -9.84 -5.59
CA MET A 268 10.52 -11.09 -5.39
C MET A 268 11.34 -12.09 -4.59
N ASN A 269 12.58 -12.35 -5.01
CA ASN A 269 13.46 -13.28 -4.31
C ASN A 269 13.84 -12.78 -2.92
N SER A 270 14.05 -11.47 -2.75
CA SER A 270 14.30 -10.88 -1.44
C SER A 270 13.12 -11.11 -0.49
N LEU A 271 11.88 -10.88 -0.96
CA LEU A 271 10.67 -11.04 -0.18
C LEU A 271 10.37 -12.52 0.09
N SER A 272 10.44 -13.38 -0.92
CA SER A 272 10.21 -14.82 -0.77
C SER A 272 11.26 -15.48 0.12
N ASN A 273 12.51 -15.02 0.08
CA ASN A 273 13.55 -15.55 0.95
C ASN A 273 13.32 -15.10 2.41
N THR A 274 12.86 -13.87 2.62
CA THR A 274 12.48 -13.38 3.95
C THR A 274 11.27 -14.14 4.52
N LEU A 275 10.27 -14.43 3.68
CA LEU A 275 9.03 -15.05 4.12
C LEU A 275 9.10 -16.58 4.22
N PHE A 276 9.84 -17.22 3.30
CA PHE A 276 9.80 -18.66 3.06
C PHE A 276 11.17 -19.30 2.85
N SER A 277 12.28 -18.57 2.99
CA SER A 277 13.65 -19.08 2.74
C SER A 277 13.88 -19.68 1.34
N MET A 278 13.14 -19.24 0.32
CA MET A 278 13.26 -19.74 -1.06
C MET A 278 13.27 -18.61 -2.08
N ASP A 279 13.80 -18.90 -3.26
CA ASP A 279 13.69 -18.04 -4.43
C ASP A 279 12.47 -18.48 -5.25
N LEU A 280 11.67 -17.51 -5.72
CA LEU A 280 10.48 -17.77 -6.54
C LEU A 280 10.68 -17.36 -8.00
N ALA A 281 11.79 -16.69 -8.31
CA ALA A 281 12.11 -16.23 -9.65
C ALA A 281 13.61 -16.36 -9.99
N HIS A 282 13.92 -16.34 -11.28
CA HIS A 282 15.29 -16.43 -11.79
C HIS A 282 15.55 -15.41 -12.91
N TYR A 283 16.75 -14.82 -12.93
CA TYR A 283 17.20 -13.92 -13.99
C TYR A 283 17.45 -14.66 -15.31
N TYR A 284 17.25 -13.97 -16.44
CA TYR A 284 17.43 -14.49 -17.81
C TYR A 284 18.68 -15.37 -17.99
N GLY A 285 18.52 -16.54 -18.61
CA GLY A 285 19.56 -17.55 -18.80
C GLY A 285 19.54 -18.72 -17.81
N ALA A 286 18.51 -18.81 -16.95
CA ALA A 286 18.13 -20.03 -16.25
C ALA A 286 17.37 -20.97 -17.21
N SER A 287 16.97 -22.17 -16.76
CA SER A 287 16.25 -23.09 -17.65
C SER A 287 14.94 -22.45 -18.17
N ASP A 288 14.48 -22.85 -19.36
CA ASP A 288 13.28 -22.25 -19.98
C ASP A 288 12.05 -22.33 -19.03
N ASP A 289 11.92 -23.41 -18.25
CA ASP A 289 10.84 -23.60 -17.28
C ASP A 289 10.87 -22.56 -16.14
N ASP A 290 12.06 -22.16 -15.68
CA ASP A 290 12.26 -21.18 -14.59
C ASP A 290 11.86 -19.75 -15.00
N HIS A 291 12.05 -19.40 -16.29
CA HIS A 291 11.65 -18.12 -16.85
C HIS A 291 10.13 -17.96 -16.92
N HIS A 292 9.44 -19.02 -17.31
CA HIS A 292 7.99 -19.01 -17.37
C HIS A 292 7.35 -18.80 -16.00
N GLY A 293 7.87 -19.41 -14.93
CA GLY A 293 7.36 -19.22 -13.57
C GLY A 293 7.42 -17.76 -13.08
N SER A 294 8.57 -17.11 -13.27
CA SER A 294 8.81 -15.72 -12.84
C SER A 294 7.91 -14.72 -13.56
N GLN A 295 7.81 -14.87 -14.89
CA GLN A 295 6.99 -14.01 -15.74
C GLN A 295 5.50 -14.18 -15.44
N ASN A 296 5.05 -15.41 -15.19
CA ASN A 296 3.66 -15.70 -14.81
C ASN A 296 3.28 -15.02 -13.49
N PHE A 297 4.16 -15.04 -12.48
CA PHE A 297 3.89 -14.38 -11.20
C PHE A 297 3.81 -12.86 -11.35
N LYS A 298 4.70 -12.27 -12.17
CA LYS A 298 4.65 -10.85 -12.53
C LYS A 298 3.31 -10.47 -13.15
N GLU A 299 2.89 -11.21 -14.16
CA GLU A 299 1.63 -10.95 -14.87
C GLU A 299 0.40 -11.05 -13.95
N LEU A 300 0.42 -11.96 -12.97
CA LEU A 300 -0.63 -12.04 -11.95
C LEU A 300 -0.70 -10.79 -11.07
N ILE A 301 0.44 -10.33 -10.56
CA ILE A 301 0.51 -9.15 -9.69
C ILE A 301 0.16 -7.88 -10.47
N GLU A 302 0.73 -7.72 -11.67
CA GLU A 302 0.42 -6.59 -12.56
C GLU A 302 -1.08 -6.58 -12.93
N GLY A 303 -1.67 -7.74 -13.22
CA GLY A 303 -3.10 -7.87 -13.52
C GLY A 303 -4.00 -7.45 -12.35
N ILE A 304 -3.65 -7.86 -11.12
CA ILE A 304 -4.37 -7.43 -9.91
C ILE A 304 -4.29 -5.92 -9.73
N LEU A 305 -3.10 -5.32 -9.88
CA LEU A 305 -2.89 -3.88 -9.69
C LEU A 305 -3.55 -3.05 -10.79
N ASP A 306 -3.54 -3.52 -12.04
CA ASP A 306 -4.25 -2.91 -13.15
C ASP A 306 -5.77 -2.94 -12.91
N ASP A 307 -6.31 -4.08 -12.47
CA ASP A 307 -7.74 -4.18 -12.13
C ASP A 307 -8.12 -3.34 -10.90
N ALA A 308 -7.22 -3.18 -9.91
CA ALA A 308 -7.40 -2.28 -8.77
C ALA A 308 -7.33 -0.80 -9.14
N GLY A 309 -6.55 -0.45 -10.16
CA GLY A 309 -6.40 0.93 -10.64
C GLY A 309 -7.57 1.43 -11.49
N LYS A 310 -8.42 0.53 -11.99
CA LYS A 310 -9.58 0.88 -12.83
C LYS A 310 -10.76 1.39 -12.00
N ILE A 311 -11.45 2.39 -12.51
CA ILE A 311 -12.77 2.80 -11.99
C ILE A 311 -13.74 1.65 -12.26
N ASN A 312 -14.17 1.03 -11.18
CA ASN A 312 -15.14 -0.05 -11.21
C ASN A 312 -16.55 0.50 -10.99
N VAL A 313 -17.46 0.23 -11.92
CA VAL A 313 -18.86 0.66 -11.86
C VAL A 313 -19.54 0.14 -10.60
N VAL A 314 -19.19 -1.07 -10.14
CA VAL A 314 -19.77 -1.65 -8.92
C VAL A 314 -19.39 -0.85 -7.68
N ASP A 315 -18.19 -0.31 -7.62
CA ASP A 315 -17.73 0.54 -6.51
C ASP A 315 -18.46 1.90 -6.46
N LEU A 316 -18.97 2.36 -7.61
CA LEU A 316 -19.77 3.59 -7.74
C LEU A 316 -21.28 3.34 -7.53
N PHE A 317 -21.75 2.18 -7.96
CA PHE A 317 -23.13 1.73 -7.93
C PHE A 317 -23.23 0.29 -7.39
N PRO A 318 -23.20 0.11 -6.05
CA PRO A 318 -23.15 -1.23 -5.42
C PRO A 318 -24.33 -2.15 -5.77
N ILE A 319 -25.46 -1.59 -6.21
CA ILE A 319 -26.61 -2.36 -6.70
C ILE A 319 -26.26 -3.27 -7.88
N LEU A 320 -25.18 -2.99 -8.61
CA LEU A 320 -24.73 -3.76 -9.77
C LEU A 320 -23.76 -4.90 -9.41
N SER A 321 -23.47 -5.10 -8.13
CA SER A 321 -22.50 -6.10 -7.67
C SER A 321 -22.81 -7.53 -8.09
N PHE A 322 -24.08 -7.86 -8.34
CA PHE A 322 -24.47 -9.19 -8.80
C PHE A 322 -24.13 -9.46 -10.27
N LEU A 323 -23.87 -8.42 -11.08
CA LEU A 323 -23.55 -8.54 -12.50
C LEU A 323 -22.06 -8.62 -12.79
N ASP A 324 -21.22 -8.01 -11.95
CA ASP A 324 -19.80 -7.74 -12.24
C ASP A 324 -19.58 -7.32 -13.72
N PRO A 325 -20.18 -6.20 -14.17
CA PRO A 325 -20.31 -5.90 -15.60
C PRO A 325 -18.97 -5.66 -16.32
N GLN A 326 -17.89 -5.41 -15.58
CA GLN A 326 -16.53 -5.27 -16.13
C GLN A 326 -15.68 -6.54 -15.97
N GLY A 327 -16.23 -7.59 -15.33
CA GLY A 327 -15.54 -8.83 -15.01
C GLY A 327 -14.31 -8.65 -14.10
N LEU A 328 -14.22 -7.51 -13.39
CA LEU A 328 -13.03 -7.13 -12.63
C LEU A 328 -12.86 -8.03 -11.41
N ARG A 329 -13.97 -8.32 -10.72
CA ARG A 329 -13.93 -9.21 -9.55
C ARG A 329 -13.58 -10.63 -9.98
N GLY A 330 -14.16 -11.12 -11.08
CA GLY A 330 -13.86 -12.45 -11.61
C GLY A 330 -12.39 -12.66 -12.01
N ARG A 331 -11.77 -11.69 -12.70
CA ARG A 331 -10.33 -11.74 -13.04
C ARG A 331 -9.42 -11.68 -11.82
N CYS A 332 -9.78 -10.82 -10.85
CA CYS A 332 -9.05 -10.74 -9.58
C CYS A 332 -9.18 -12.05 -8.78
N GLU A 333 -10.33 -12.71 -8.83
CA GLU A 333 -10.58 -14.00 -8.18
C GLU A 333 -9.67 -15.10 -8.74
N GLU A 334 -9.54 -15.20 -10.06
CA GLU A 334 -8.62 -16.15 -10.69
C GLU A 334 -7.16 -15.87 -10.31
N SER A 335 -6.76 -14.59 -10.29
CA SER A 335 -5.40 -14.21 -9.94
C SER A 335 -5.08 -14.50 -8.46
N PHE A 336 -6.00 -14.17 -7.55
CA PHE A 336 -5.88 -14.49 -6.13
C PHE A 336 -5.83 -16.00 -5.90
N LYS A 337 -6.68 -16.77 -6.59
CA LYS A 337 -6.70 -18.23 -6.47
C LYS A 337 -5.34 -18.83 -6.79
N ARG A 338 -4.74 -18.45 -7.93
CA ARG A 338 -3.42 -18.93 -8.36
C ARG A 338 -2.31 -18.57 -7.37
N LEU A 339 -2.30 -17.34 -6.84
CA LEU A 339 -1.31 -16.91 -5.85
C LEU A 339 -1.49 -17.65 -4.51
N LEU A 340 -2.74 -17.83 -4.06
CA LEU A 340 -3.04 -18.56 -2.84
C LEU A 340 -2.67 -20.04 -2.97
N GLU A 341 -2.84 -20.67 -4.13
CA GLU A 341 -2.37 -22.04 -4.40
C GLU A 341 -0.85 -22.15 -4.22
N VAL A 342 -0.06 -21.21 -4.76
CA VAL A 342 1.40 -21.19 -4.55
C VAL A 342 1.75 -21.09 -3.06
N PHE A 343 1.15 -20.16 -2.32
CA PHE A 343 1.42 -20.01 -0.89
C PHE A 343 0.95 -21.23 -0.08
N ASN A 344 -0.14 -21.86 -0.51
CA ASN A 344 -0.69 -23.05 0.09
C ASN A 344 0.25 -24.25 -0.07
N ASP A 345 0.85 -24.43 -1.25
CA ASP A 345 1.80 -25.50 -1.52
C ASP A 345 3.08 -25.33 -0.69
N ILE A 346 3.58 -24.09 -0.57
CA ILE A 346 4.72 -23.75 0.30
C ILE A 346 4.39 -24.06 1.76
N PHE A 347 3.19 -23.69 2.21
CA PHE A 347 2.73 -23.94 3.57
C PHE A 347 2.65 -25.44 3.87
N GLU A 348 2.04 -26.25 2.98
CA GLU A 348 1.93 -27.70 3.15
C GLU A 348 3.30 -28.37 3.21
N GLU A 349 4.21 -28.01 2.31
CA GLU A 349 5.53 -28.61 2.28
C GLU A 349 6.31 -28.29 3.56
N ARG A 350 6.23 -27.03 4.05
CA ARG A 350 6.88 -26.65 5.30
C ARG A 350 6.30 -27.41 6.49
N MET A 351 4.98 -27.57 6.54
CA MET A 351 4.30 -28.38 7.57
C MET A 351 4.73 -29.85 7.53
N ARG A 352 4.81 -30.44 6.34
CA ARG A 352 5.25 -31.83 6.15
C ARG A 352 6.67 -32.04 6.64
N LEU A 353 7.59 -31.14 6.31
CA LEU A 353 8.98 -31.19 6.76
C LEU A 353 9.11 -31.07 8.28
N LYS A 354 8.28 -30.21 8.91
CA LYS A 354 8.27 -30.01 10.37
C LYS A 354 7.85 -31.29 11.11
N VAL A 355 6.79 -31.96 10.65
CA VAL A 355 6.33 -33.25 11.22
C VAL A 355 7.41 -34.34 11.07
N LEU A 356 8.05 -34.42 9.89
CA LEU A 356 9.14 -35.39 9.68
C LEU A 356 10.37 -35.12 10.55
N SER A 357 10.59 -33.86 10.95
CA SER A 357 11.72 -33.46 11.81
C SER A 357 11.47 -33.64 13.30
N SER A 358 10.22 -33.64 13.78
CA SER A 358 9.91 -33.85 15.21
C SER A 358 10.18 -35.28 15.69
N ASP A 359 10.19 -36.26 14.79
CA ASP A 359 10.47 -37.67 15.08
C ASP A 359 11.96 -38.02 15.14
N LYS A 360 12.87 -37.10 14.79
CA LYS A 360 14.33 -37.31 14.86
C LYS A 360 15.00 -36.19 15.65
N SER A 361 15.35 -36.49 16.89
CA SER A 361 16.06 -35.63 17.85
C SER A 361 17.49 -35.21 17.46
N SER A 362 17.83 -35.18 16.17
CA SER A 362 19.13 -34.73 15.66
C SER A 362 19.16 -34.70 14.13
N PHE A 363 18.70 -33.63 13.50
CA PHE A 363 19.31 -33.14 12.25
C PHE A 363 18.96 -31.67 12.03
N GLY A 364 19.99 -30.82 12.02
CA GLY A 364 19.88 -29.36 12.00
C GLY A 364 19.19 -28.79 10.76
N GLY A 365 18.31 -27.83 11.01
CA GLY A 365 17.66 -27.00 10.01
C GLY A 365 16.30 -26.47 10.47
N THR A 366 16.21 -25.85 11.65
CA THR A 366 15.05 -24.99 11.92
C THR A 366 15.17 -23.81 10.98
N PHE A 367 14.33 -23.79 9.94
CA PHE A 367 14.16 -22.59 9.14
C PHE A 367 13.59 -21.51 10.09
N TYR A 368 14.24 -20.35 10.15
CA TYR A 368 13.81 -19.22 11.01
C TYR A 368 13.29 -18.06 10.14
N ASP A 369 12.48 -18.39 9.14
CA ASP A 369 11.77 -17.38 8.35
C ASP A 369 10.43 -17.01 9.00
N VAL A 370 9.73 -16.07 8.36
CA VAL A 370 8.45 -15.56 8.86
C VAL A 370 7.38 -16.66 8.91
N LEU A 371 7.36 -17.56 7.93
CA LEU A 371 6.42 -18.68 7.93
C LEU A 371 6.66 -19.57 9.13
N ASP A 372 7.91 -19.95 9.43
CA ASP A 372 8.20 -20.77 10.61
C ASP A 372 7.87 -20.05 11.92
N CYS A 373 8.17 -18.75 12.01
CA CYS A 373 7.76 -17.93 13.15
C CYS A 373 6.24 -17.99 13.36
N PHE A 374 5.45 -17.96 12.28
CA PHE A 374 3.99 -18.08 12.37
C PHE A 374 3.54 -19.50 12.72
N LEU A 375 4.18 -20.53 12.15
CA LEU A 375 3.91 -21.94 12.45
C LEU A 375 4.31 -22.36 13.87
N ASP A 376 5.12 -21.58 14.58
CA ASP A 376 5.48 -21.80 15.99
C ASP A 376 4.54 -21.10 16.98
N LEU A 377 3.66 -20.20 16.50
CA LEU A 377 2.73 -19.52 17.39
C LEU A 377 1.63 -20.48 17.87
N PRO A 378 1.44 -20.64 19.20
CA PRO A 378 0.39 -21.49 19.76
C PRO A 378 -1.01 -21.13 19.25
N LYS A 379 -1.21 -19.84 18.94
CA LYS A 379 -2.47 -19.27 18.46
C LYS A 379 -2.91 -19.74 17.07
N VAL A 380 -1.99 -20.18 16.20
CA VAL A 380 -2.35 -20.64 14.85
C VAL A 380 -3.13 -21.96 14.90
N TYR A 381 -2.91 -22.78 15.92
CA TYR A 381 -3.55 -24.10 16.06
C TYR A 381 -4.76 -24.09 17.00
N GLU A 382 -4.80 -23.18 17.98
CA GLU A 382 -5.82 -23.21 19.04
C GLU A 382 -6.82 -22.05 19.01
N SER A 383 -6.52 -20.93 18.33
CA SER A 383 -7.42 -19.76 18.30
C SER A 383 -8.13 -19.59 16.96
N SER A 384 -9.43 -19.26 16.99
CA SER A 384 -10.25 -18.99 15.80
C SER A 384 -9.84 -17.71 15.04
N GLU A 385 -9.01 -16.86 15.65
CA GLU A 385 -8.66 -15.54 15.12
C GLU A 385 -7.56 -15.57 14.06
N LEU A 386 -6.64 -16.55 14.09
CA LEU A 386 -5.52 -16.65 13.15
C LEU A 386 -5.43 -18.04 12.52
N SER A 387 -6.39 -18.33 11.63
CA SER A 387 -6.37 -19.58 10.85
C SER A 387 -5.36 -19.54 9.70
N ARG A 388 -5.03 -20.72 9.16
CA ARG A 388 -4.28 -20.88 7.90
C ARG A 388 -4.75 -19.94 6.79
N HIS A 389 -6.06 -19.79 6.63
CA HIS A 389 -6.66 -18.91 5.64
C HIS A 389 -6.19 -17.44 5.82
N HIS A 390 -6.12 -16.96 7.07
CA HIS A 390 -5.61 -15.62 7.35
C HIS A 390 -4.13 -15.47 7.00
N LEU A 391 -3.30 -16.50 7.27
CA LEU A 391 -1.87 -16.47 6.92
C LEU A 391 -1.65 -16.44 5.40
N LEU A 392 -2.38 -17.25 4.63
CA LEU A 392 -2.26 -17.24 3.16
C LEU A 392 -2.65 -15.88 2.57
N HIS A 393 -3.73 -15.27 3.07
CA HIS A 393 -4.13 -13.93 2.64
C HIS A 393 -3.19 -12.83 3.15
N LEU A 394 -2.51 -13.02 4.28
CA LEU A 394 -1.46 -12.12 4.73
C LEU A 394 -0.25 -12.16 3.77
N PHE A 395 0.16 -13.35 3.33
CA PHE A 395 1.23 -13.46 2.32
C PHE A 395 0.82 -12.81 1.00
N LEU A 396 -0.44 -12.97 0.58
CA LEU A 396 -0.99 -12.26 -0.57
C LEU A 396 -0.85 -10.74 -0.43
N ASP A 397 -1.26 -10.17 0.72
CA ASP A 397 -1.10 -8.73 1.00
C ASP A 397 0.37 -8.29 0.91
N LEU A 398 1.28 -9.03 1.56
CA LEU A 398 2.70 -8.69 1.61
C LEU A 398 3.37 -8.73 0.24
N PHE A 399 3.05 -9.72 -0.60
CA PHE A 399 3.58 -9.83 -1.95
C PHE A 399 3.06 -8.74 -2.88
N ILE A 400 1.74 -8.50 -2.90
CA ILE A 400 1.17 -7.45 -3.76
C ILE A 400 1.69 -6.07 -3.35
N ALA A 401 1.71 -5.77 -2.04
CA ALA A 401 2.10 -4.46 -1.55
C ALA A 401 3.60 -4.20 -1.65
N GLY A 402 4.44 -5.20 -1.38
CA GLY A 402 5.90 -5.03 -1.29
C GLY A 402 6.64 -5.10 -2.62
N LEU A 403 6.06 -5.75 -3.63
CA LEU A 403 6.78 -6.08 -4.87
C LEU A 403 6.77 -4.94 -5.89
N GLU A 404 5.59 -4.59 -6.42
CA GLU A 404 5.49 -3.61 -7.52
C GLU A 404 5.82 -2.17 -7.05
N THR A 405 5.47 -1.82 -5.81
CA THR A 405 5.74 -0.47 -5.27
C THR A 405 7.24 -0.20 -5.15
N THR A 406 8.01 -1.18 -4.67
CA THR A 406 9.47 -1.09 -4.56
C THR A 406 10.11 -1.12 -5.95
N THR A 407 9.64 -2.01 -6.82
CA THR A 407 10.14 -2.15 -8.20
C THR A 407 10.00 -0.85 -8.98
N SER A 408 8.78 -0.30 -9.02
CA SER A 408 8.49 0.96 -9.71
C SER A 408 9.28 2.15 -9.12
N THR A 409 9.48 2.20 -7.80
CA THR A 409 10.30 3.25 -7.17
C THR A 409 11.75 3.20 -7.66
N VAL A 410 12.38 2.02 -7.67
CA VAL A 410 13.77 1.87 -8.14
C VAL A 410 13.87 2.13 -9.64
N GLU A 411 12.90 1.66 -10.42
CA GLU A 411 12.85 1.92 -11.87
C GLU A 411 12.79 3.43 -12.16
N TRP A 412 11.91 4.18 -11.48
CA TRP A 412 11.83 5.64 -11.63
C TRP A 412 13.11 6.34 -11.17
N ALA A 413 13.71 5.92 -10.05
CA ALA A 413 14.97 6.47 -9.59
C ALA A 413 16.08 6.29 -10.65
N MET A 414 16.19 5.09 -11.24
CA MET A 414 17.16 4.81 -12.30
C MET A 414 16.86 5.60 -13.57
N ALA A 415 15.58 5.70 -13.97
CA ALA A 415 15.18 6.51 -15.10
C ALA A 415 15.59 7.98 -14.91
N GLU A 416 15.33 8.58 -13.75
CA GLU A 416 15.73 9.94 -13.43
C GLU A 416 17.26 10.13 -13.43
N LEU A 417 18.01 9.19 -12.86
CA LEU A 417 19.47 9.26 -12.83
C LEU A 417 20.09 9.18 -14.23
N VAL A 418 19.56 8.31 -15.11
CA VAL A 418 20.01 8.20 -16.50
C VAL A 418 19.72 9.48 -17.29
N HIS A 419 18.55 10.11 -17.07
CA HIS A 419 18.20 11.40 -17.68
C HIS A 419 18.97 12.59 -17.09
N ASN A 420 19.58 12.43 -15.90
CA ASN A 420 20.33 13.46 -15.21
C ASN A 420 21.79 13.02 -14.92
N PRO A 421 22.68 12.93 -15.93
CA PRO A 421 24.04 12.39 -15.76
C PRO A 421 24.88 13.08 -14.68
N LYS A 422 24.67 14.40 -14.46
CA LYS A 422 25.35 15.15 -13.38
C LYS A 422 24.95 14.64 -11.99
N LYS A 423 23.67 14.32 -11.78
CA LYS A 423 23.15 13.79 -10.51
C LYS A 423 23.63 12.35 -10.31
N MET A 424 23.61 11.54 -11.37
CA MET A 424 24.22 10.21 -11.33
C MET A 424 25.72 10.25 -11.00
N ALA A 425 26.48 11.19 -11.57
CA ALA A 425 27.89 11.35 -11.27
C ALA A 425 28.13 11.71 -9.80
N LYS A 426 27.33 12.64 -9.25
CA LYS A 426 27.39 13.04 -7.83
C LYS A 426 27.05 11.88 -6.88
N ALA A 427 26.06 11.05 -7.22
CA ALA A 427 25.74 9.85 -6.43
C ALA A 427 26.88 8.82 -6.45
N LYS A 428 27.52 8.61 -7.61
CA LYS A 428 28.71 7.75 -7.72
C LYS A 428 29.89 8.31 -6.93
N GLU A 429 30.09 9.63 -6.94
CA GLU A 429 31.14 10.29 -6.16
C GLU A 429 30.92 10.11 -4.66
N GLU A 430 29.69 10.30 -4.15
CA GLU A 430 29.34 10.02 -2.75
C GLU A 430 29.68 8.58 -2.35
N LEU A 431 29.24 7.60 -3.16
CA LEU A 431 29.53 6.19 -2.91
C LEU A 431 31.04 5.91 -2.88
N LEU A 432 31.80 6.45 -3.83
CA LEU A 432 33.26 6.27 -3.91
C LEU A 432 33.99 6.92 -2.73
N GLN A 433 33.56 8.09 -2.27
CA GLN A 433 34.19 8.80 -1.15
C GLN A 433 33.93 8.10 0.18
N ILE A 434 32.75 7.50 0.36
CA ILE A 434 32.30 6.97 1.65
C ILE A 434 32.59 5.49 1.81
N LEU A 435 32.47 4.70 0.73
CA LEU A 435 32.66 3.25 0.75
C LEU A 435 33.98 2.80 0.08
N GLY A 436 34.60 3.65 -0.73
CA GLY A 436 35.75 3.26 -1.56
C GLY A 436 35.33 2.50 -2.83
N ARG A 437 36.31 1.89 -3.51
CA ARG A 437 36.09 1.19 -4.79
C ARG A 437 35.70 -0.29 -4.66
N ASP A 438 36.15 -0.95 -3.60
CA ASP A 438 36.14 -2.42 -3.51
C ASP A 438 35.18 -2.94 -2.43
N GLU A 439 34.46 -2.07 -1.70
CA GLU A 439 33.49 -2.48 -0.70
C GLU A 439 32.07 -2.55 -1.25
N ASN A 440 31.43 -3.69 -1.02
CA ASN A 440 30.00 -3.85 -1.27
C ASN A 440 29.19 -3.05 -0.25
N PRO A 441 28.25 -2.19 -0.69
CA PRO A 441 27.41 -1.43 0.22
C PRO A 441 26.65 -2.33 1.20
N LYS A 442 26.61 -1.94 2.47
CA LYS A 442 25.78 -2.58 3.49
C LYS A 442 24.63 -1.65 3.86
N GLU A 443 23.53 -2.22 4.35
CA GLU A 443 22.38 -1.40 4.78
C GLU A 443 22.75 -0.44 5.93
N SER A 444 23.69 -0.83 6.80
CA SER A 444 24.24 0.06 7.84
C SER A 444 24.89 1.33 7.30
N ASP A 445 25.31 1.34 6.03
CA ASP A 445 25.95 2.49 5.39
C ASP A 445 24.95 3.52 4.88
N ILE A 446 23.65 3.20 4.81
CA ILE A 446 22.60 4.13 4.34
C ILE A 446 22.65 5.45 5.11
N SER A 447 22.88 5.39 6.42
CA SER A 447 23.00 6.57 7.29
C SER A 447 24.13 7.54 6.88
N LYS A 448 25.14 7.03 6.17
CA LYS A 448 26.29 7.78 5.68
C LYS A 448 26.09 8.31 4.26
N LEU A 449 25.01 7.96 3.56
CA LEU A 449 24.78 8.29 2.15
C LEU A 449 23.64 9.31 1.97
N PRO A 450 23.82 10.57 2.44
CA PRO A 450 22.74 11.56 2.46
C PRO A 450 22.24 11.97 1.08
N TYR A 451 23.07 11.95 0.03
CA TYR A 451 22.62 12.25 -1.33
C TYR A 451 21.85 11.09 -1.94
N LEU A 452 22.25 9.85 -1.70
CA LEU A 452 21.45 8.68 -2.10
C LEU A 452 20.09 8.67 -1.40
N GLU A 453 20.04 8.98 -0.10
CA GLU A 453 18.78 9.15 0.63
C GLU A 453 17.91 10.28 0.03
N ALA A 454 18.54 11.40 -0.35
CA ALA A 454 17.87 12.51 -1.01
C ALA A 454 17.31 12.13 -2.40
N ILE A 455 18.01 11.28 -3.17
CA ILE A 455 17.53 10.72 -4.44
C ILE A 455 16.27 9.88 -4.21
N VAL A 456 16.28 9.00 -3.21
CA VAL A 456 15.12 8.17 -2.87
C VAL A 456 13.93 9.04 -2.46
N LYS A 457 14.16 10.05 -1.60
CA LYS A 457 13.14 11.03 -1.18
C LYS A 457 12.57 11.82 -2.35
N GLU A 458 13.41 12.31 -3.26
CA GLU A 458 12.96 13.03 -4.45
C GLU A 458 12.20 12.13 -5.43
N THR A 459 12.57 10.85 -5.51
CA THR A 459 11.83 9.85 -6.27
C THR A 459 10.44 9.64 -5.68
N PHE A 460 10.30 9.50 -4.37
CA PHE A 460 8.97 9.40 -3.74
C PHE A 460 8.13 10.66 -3.93
N ARG A 461 8.74 11.85 -3.88
CA ARG A 461 8.03 13.12 -4.11
C ARG A 461 7.52 13.23 -5.54
N LEU A 462 8.37 12.94 -6.53
CA LEU A 462 8.06 13.13 -7.95
C LEU A 462 7.28 11.94 -8.52
N HIS A 463 7.66 10.71 -8.21
CA HIS A 463 7.15 9.47 -8.79
C HIS A 463 6.54 8.56 -7.71
N THR A 464 5.65 9.13 -6.89
CA THR A 464 4.97 8.37 -5.83
C THR A 464 4.25 7.14 -6.40
N PRO A 465 4.54 5.91 -5.92
CA PRO A 465 3.86 4.70 -6.40
C PRO A 465 2.36 4.70 -6.08
N ILE A 466 1.95 5.43 -5.03
CA ILE A 466 0.56 5.55 -4.59
C ILE A 466 0.16 7.03 -4.64
N PRO A 467 -0.31 7.54 -5.80
CA PRO A 467 -0.60 8.96 -5.98
C PRO A 467 -1.82 9.46 -5.20
N ILE A 468 -2.72 8.55 -4.81
CA ILE A 468 -3.90 8.86 -3.98
C ILE A 468 -3.96 7.86 -2.83
N LEU A 469 -4.00 8.35 -1.58
CA LEU A 469 -4.34 7.53 -0.43
C LEU A 469 -5.86 7.53 -0.21
N PHE A 470 -6.41 6.35 0.01
CA PHE A 470 -7.83 6.13 0.22
C PHE A 470 -8.12 5.85 1.69
N HIS A 471 -8.99 6.66 2.29
CA HIS A 471 -9.50 6.48 3.63
C HIS A 471 -11.02 6.58 3.63
N LYS A 472 -11.66 6.07 4.67
CA LYS A 472 -13.11 6.13 4.83
C LYS A 472 -13.46 6.73 6.18
N SER A 473 -14.35 7.71 6.16
CA SER A 473 -14.79 8.38 7.38
C SER A 473 -15.74 7.50 8.20
N ASN A 474 -15.37 7.23 9.46
CA ASN A 474 -16.14 6.44 10.41
C ASN A 474 -17.23 7.23 11.13
N PHE A 475 -17.05 8.56 11.22
CA PHE A 475 -17.90 9.48 11.97
C PHE A 475 -18.08 10.78 11.19
N ASN A 476 -19.07 11.59 11.57
CA ASN A 476 -19.08 12.97 11.09
C ASN A 476 -17.94 13.72 11.78
N VAL A 477 -17.07 14.37 11.02
CA VAL A 477 -15.92 15.10 11.54
C VAL A 477 -15.78 16.43 10.83
N GLU A 478 -15.20 17.42 11.50
CA GLU A 478 -14.88 18.72 10.92
C GLU A 478 -13.39 18.76 10.59
N ILE A 479 -13.06 19.14 9.35
CA ILE A 479 -11.68 19.36 8.89
C ILE A 479 -11.63 20.74 8.24
N ASN A 480 -10.66 21.57 8.64
CA ASN A 480 -10.46 22.89 8.06
C ASN A 480 -11.76 23.74 7.97
N GLY A 481 -12.62 23.68 9.00
CA GLY A 481 -13.90 24.39 9.05
C GLY A 481 -15.03 23.79 8.21
N PHE A 482 -14.82 22.63 7.58
CA PHE A 482 -15.80 21.95 6.75
C PHE A 482 -16.24 20.61 7.33
N LYS A 483 -17.49 20.25 7.09
CA LYS A 483 -18.07 18.97 7.49
C LYS A 483 -17.64 17.86 6.52
N VAL A 484 -17.03 16.82 7.05
CA VAL A 484 -16.84 15.53 6.40
C VAL A 484 -17.87 14.54 6.96
N PRO A 485 -18.81 14.05 6.14
CA PRO A 485 -19.86 13.18 6.63
C PRO A 485 -19.34 11.74 6.84
N LYS A 486 -19.97 11.04 7.79
CA LYS A 486 -19.76 9.61 7.98
C LYS A 486 -19.96 8.86 6.65
N HIS A 487 -19.11 7.87 6.40
CA HIS A 487 -19.02 7.06 5.18
C HIS A 487 -18.56 7.81 3.92
N ALA A 488 -18.15 9.07 4.01
CA ALA A 488 -17.43 9.70 2.92
C ALA A 488 -16.09 9.00 2.71
N GLU A 489 -15.73 8.80 1.45
CA GLU A 489 -14.36 8.45 1.09
C GLU A 489 -13.50 9.70 1.17
N VAL A 490 -12.29 9.58 1.70
CA VAL A 490 -11.32 10.65 1.85
C VAL A 490 -10.11 10.31 1.01
N LEU A 491 -9.87 11.11 -0.02
CA LEU A 491 -8.84 10.92 -1.02
C LEU A 491 -7.73 11.95 -0.77
N VAL A 492 -6.58 11.51 -0.25
CA VAL A 492 -5.42 12.39 -0.10
C VAL A 492 -4.57 12.30 -1.36
N ASN A 493 -4.53 13.38 -2.14
CA ASN A 493 -3.80 13.44 -3.39
C ASN A 493 -2.32 13.76 -3.12
N LEU A 494 -1.53 12.72 -2.87
CA LEU A 494 -0.09 12.83 -2.63
C LEU A 494 0.65 13.38 -3.85
N TRP A 495 0.21 13.03 -5.06
CA TRP A 495 0.79 13.55 -6.29
C TRP A 495 0.67 15.07 -6.38
N ALA A 496 -0.49 15.62 -6.01
CA ALA A 496 -0.73 17.06 -5.92
C ALA A 496 0.14 17.73 -4.87
N ILE A 497 0.24 17.14 -3.66
CA ILE A 497 1.05 17.67 -2.56
C ILE A 497 2.53 17.68 -2.95
N GLY A 498 3.02 16.59 -3.55
CA GLY A 498 4.39 16.48 -4.06
C GLY A 498 4.72 17.49 -5.16
N ARG A 499 3.71 18.03 -5.87
CA ARG A 499 3.89 19.01 -6.97
C ARG A 499 3.35 20.40 -6.67
N ASN A 500 3.01 20.69 -5.41
CA ASN A 500 2.48 21.99 -5.07
C ASN A 500 3.58 23.06 -5.13
N SER A 501 3.47 24.01 -6.05
CA SER A 501 4.44 25.09 -6.26
C SER A 501 4.53 26.09 -5.11
N SER A 502 3.55 26.12 -4.19
CA SER A 502 3.66 26.92 -2.97
C SER A 502 4.59 26.28 -1.92
N ILE A 503 4.89 24.99 -2.06
CA ILE A 503 5.73 24.21 -1.15
C ILE A 503 7.08 23.92 -1.80
N TRP A 504 7.06 23.49 -3.06
CA TRP A 504 8.23 23.01 -3.78
C TRP A 504 8.66 23.98 -4.87
N SER A 505 9.90 24.46 -4.79
CA SER A 505 10.54 25.17 -5.89
C SER A 505 10.77 24.22 -7.08
N ASN A 506 10.38 24.63 -8.29
CA ASN A 506 10.44 23.80 -9.50
C ASN A 506 9.85 22.39 -9.29
N PRO A 507 8.54 22.27 -8.96
CA PRO A 507 7.93 21.04 -8.47
C PRO A 507 7.97 19.88 -9.47
N ASN A 508 8.06 20.17 -10.76
CA ASN A 508 8.07 19.15 -11.81
C ASN A 508 9.50 18.70 -12.19
N SER A 509 10.53 19.27 -11.56
CA SER A 509 11.92 18.90 -11.81
C SER A 509 12.43 17.95 -10.73
N PHE A 510 13.17 16.93 -11.14
CA PHE A 510 13.90 16.05 -10.24
C PHE A 510 15.13 16.76 -9.67
N VAL A 511 15.09 17.18 -8.40
CA VAL A 511 16.14 17.95 -7.70
C VAL A 511 16.39 17.35 -6.31
N PRO A 512 17.19 16.29 -6.18
CA PRO A 512 17.53 15.68 -4.89
C PRO A 512 18.14 16.66 -3.89
N GLU A 513 18.87 17.68 -4.36
CA GLU A 513 19.52 18.70 -3.53
C GLU A 513 18.57 19.33 -2.50
N ARG A 514 17.27 19.45 -2.81
CA ARG A 514 16.28 20.01 -1.89
C ARG A 514 16.15 19.25 -0.56
N PHE A 515 16.47 17.95 -0.56
CA PHE A 515 16.44 17.11 0.65
C PHE A 515 17.78 17.04 1.37
N GLN A 516 18.87 17.54 0.75
CA GLN A 516 20.14 17.75 1.44
C GLN A 516 20.11 19.04 2.26
N GLU A 517 19.59 20.12 1.66
CA GLU A 517 19.44 21.43 2.29
C GLU A 517 18.51 21.36 3.51
N TRP A 518 17.41 20.59 3.40
CA TRP A 518 16.48 20.35 4.50
C TRP A 518 17.13 19.78 5.78
N LYS A 519 18.16 18.93 5.64
CA LYS A 519 18.89 18.38 6.81
C LYS A 519 19.77 19.43 7.50
N MET A 520 20.22 20.47 6.80
CA MET A 520 21.04 21.53 7.41
C MET A 520 20.21 22.40 8.35
N ASP A 521 18.97 22.74 7.99
CA ASP A 521 18.07 23.54 8.85
C ASP A 521 17.62 22.79 10.13
N THR A 522 17.66 21.46 10.13
CA THR A 522 17.33 20.65 11.32
C THR A 522 18.49 20.51 12.31
N LYS A 523 19.75 20.76 11.90
CA LYS A 523 20.92 20.64 12.79
C LYS A 523 21.11 21.84 13.73
N ASP A 524 20.49 22.97 13.45
CA ASP A 524 20.50 24.15 14.33
C ASP A 524 19.45 24.07 15.46
N ASN A 525 18.64 23.01 15.50
CA ASN A 525 17.74 22.69 16.62
C ASN A 525 18.18 21.39 17.31
N ASN A 526 19.41 21.38 17.83
CA ASN A 526 19.83 20.40 18.82
C ASN A 526 19.17 20.77 20.15
N PHE A 527 17.92 20.34 20.36
CA PHE A 527 17.35 20.27 21.70
C PHE A 527 17.67 18.88 22.25
N ASP A 528 18.40 18.90 23.36
CA ASP A 528 18.80 17.77 24.15
C ASP A 528 17.66 16.75 24.32
N LEU A 529 17.91 15.52 23.86
CA LEU A 529 17.22 14.34 24.34
C LEU A 529 17.77 14.01 25.73
N GLU A 530 17.49 14.88 26.70
CA GLU A 530 17.56 14.51 28.12
C GLU A 530 16.24 13.84 28.49
N LEU A 531 16.38 12.55 28.78
CA LEU A 531 15.48 11.66 29.51
C LEU A 531 14.53 12.40 30.48
N GLU A 532 13.23 12.41 30.18
CA GLU A 532 12.19 12.56 31.22
C GLU A 532 12.02 11.20 31.94
N GLU A 533 13.01 10.82 32.74
CA GLU A 533 12.83 9.95 33.90
C GLU A 533 12.29 10.78 35.07
N GLU A 534 11.08 11.34 34.97
CA GLU A 534 10.41 11.92 36.15
C GLU A 534 8.89 12.02 35.97
N CYS A 535 8.22 10.86 35.88
CA CYS A 535 6.80 10.73 36.21
C CYS A 535 6.48 9.28 36.64
N ILE A 536 7.27 8.74 37.58
CA ILE A 536 6.88 7.59 38.42
C ILE A 536 6.78 8.10 39.85
N ALA A 537 5.65 8.72 40.20
CA ALA A 537 5.11 8.80 41.55
C ALA A 537 3.86 9.70 41.56
N ASP A 538 2.69 9.14 41.24
CA ASP A 538 1.51 9.36 42.08
C ASP A 538 0.42 8.34 41.72
N GLU A 539 0.31 7.30 42.55
CA GLU A 539 -0.85 6.43 42.59
C GLU A 539 -2.09 7.24 43.01
N LYS A 540 -3.01 7.49 42.08
CA LYS A 540 -4.41 7.74 42.43
C LYS A 540 -5.33 6.79 41.67
N LYS A 541 -6.03 5.98 42.47
CA LYS A 541 -7.04 4.99 42.11
C LYS A 541 -7.99 5.46 40.99
N PRO A 542 -8.45 4.57 40.10
CA PRO A 542 -9.52 4.89 39.17
C PRO A 542 -10.84 5.05 39.94
N GLN A 543 -11.50 6.19 39.77
CA GLN A 543 -12.93 6.33 40.08
C GLN A 543 -13.73 5.61 39.01
N GLU A 544 -14.54 4.65 39.43
CA GLU A 544 -15.60 4.05 38.63
C GLU A 544 -16.57 5.14 38.16
N LEU A 545 -16.68 5.30 36.84
CA LEU A 545 -17.77 6.05 36.20
C LEU A 545 -18.75 5.03 35.61
N ASP A 546 -19.92 4.99 36.25
CA ASP A 546 -21.05 4.11 36.01
C ASP A 546 -21.60 4.29 34.58
N MET A 547 -21.44 3.25 33.75
CA MET A 547 -21.97 3.14 32.39
C MET A 547 -23.37 2.50 32.41
N ARG A 548 -24.33 3.17 33.06
CA ARG A 548 -25.75 2.80 33.04
C ARG A 548 -26.63 4.03 32.99
N GLU A 549 -26.85 4.58 31.79
CA GLU A 549 -28.07 5.28 31.36
C GLU A 549 -27.87 5.92 29.97
N GLU A 550 -27.97 5.14 28.88
CA GLU A 550 -28.49 5.66 27.59
C GLU A 550 -28.80 4.58 26.53
N TYR A 551 -29.12 3.35 26.94
CA TYR A 551 -29.78 2.38 26.06
C TYR A 551 -31.09 1.94 26.70
N GLY A 552 -32.13 2.74 26.46
CA GLY A 552 -33.52 2.39 26.76
C GLY A 552 -33.98 1.24 25.86
N LEU A 553 -33.62 0.02 26.23
CA LEU A 553 -34.24 -1.21 25.77
C LEU A 553 -35.49 -1.46 26.61
N THR A 554 -36.67 -1.39 26.00
CA THR A 554 -37.86 -2.07 26.53
C THR A 554 -38.22 -3.22 25.60
N SER A 555 -37.88 -4.42 26.10
CA SER A 555 -38.45 -5.76 25.85
C SER A 555 -39.58 -5.90 24.83
N LEU A 556 -39.36 -6.69 23.78
CA LEU A 556 -39.66 -8.12 23.71
C LEU A 556 -39.00 -8.74 22.46
#